data_AF-A0AAV4VNA8-F1
#
_entry.id   AF-A0AAV4VNA8-F1
#
_cell.length_a   1.000
_cell.length_b   1.000
_cell.length_c   1.000
_cell.angle_alpha   90.00
_cell.angle_beta   90.00
_cell.angle_gamma   90.00
#
_symmetry.space_group_name_H-M   'P 1'
#
loop_
_entity.id
_entity.type
_entity.pdbx_description
1 polymer ?
#
loop_
_entity_poly.entity_id
_entity_poly.type
_entity_poly.pdbx_seq_one_letter_code
_entity_poly.pdbx_strand_id
1 'polypeptide(L)'
;MPDVHLEEATIIQLDIEERERNIFVYFSLFQKLHWVFGHNTNVTPINISTSTVKAVFFTSGAIGVYYNWIEKTQMMFFGHSNDIISSAATTDKIYLASADYGPKNALIIWHAKSGNIAFTMSNKYPDGGVIWMCFSEDNNMLLTLSGEIPQDEGGIISSVVNLTSLYDE
;
A
#
# COMPACT_ATOMS: atom_id res chain seq x y z
N MET A 1 -39.16 -12.02 -44.83
CA MET A 1 -37.99 -11.81 -43.95
C MET A 1 -36.78 -11.67 -44.86
N PRO A 2 -36.08 -10.53 -44.86
CA PRO A 2 -34.85 -10.39 -45.63
C PRO A 2 -33.62 -10.69 -44.77
N ASP A 3 -32.67 -11.40 -45.39
CA ASP A 3 -31.31 -11.66 -44.89
C ASP A 3 -30.56 -10.35 -44.62
N VAL A 4 -29.94 -10.25 -43.45
CA VAL A 4 -28.98 -9.19 -43.13
C VAL A 4 -27.58 -9.80 -43.18
N HIS A 5 -26.88 -9.52 -44.28
CA HIS A 5 -25.42 -9.64 -44.37
C HIS A 5 -24.78 -8.71 -43.34
N LEU A 6 -23.85 -9.24 -42.52
CA LEU A 6 -22.88 -8.44 -41.79
C LEU A 6 -21.52 -8.64 -42.46
N GLU A 7 -20.95 -7.52 -42.91
CA GLU A 7 -19.66 -7.40 -43.60
C GLU A 7 -18.50 -7.94 -42.77
N GLU A 8 -17.56 -8.60 -43.46
CA GLU A 8 -16.28 -9.01 -42.89
C GLU A 8 -15.47 -7.77 -42.46
N ALA A 9 -14.99 -7.79 -41.22
CA ALA A 9 -14.11 -6.75 -40.70
C ALA A 9 -12.78 -6.77 -41.47
N THR A 10 -12.53 -5.70 -42.24
CA THR A 10 -11.26 -5.47 -42.92
C THR A 10 -10.17 -5.21 -41.88
N ILE A 11 -9.22 -6.13 -41.73
CA ILE A 11 -8.00 -5.89 -40.93
C ILE A 11 -7.08 -4.97 -41.73
N ILE A 12 -6.92 -3.74 -41.24
CA ILE A 12 -5.94 -2.79 -41.78
C ILE A 12 -4.56 -3.28 -41.34
N GLN A 13 -3.77 -3.79 -42.29
CA GLN A 13 -2.38 -4.15 -42.06
C GLN A 13 -1.55 -2.86 -41.95
N LEU A 14 -1.37 -2.38 -40.73
CA LEU A 14 -0.53 -1.21 -40.44
C LEU A 14 0.96 -1.60 -40.53
N ASP A 15 1.70 -0.79 -41.26
CA ASP A 15 3.12 -0.94 -41.53
C ASP A 15 3.94 -0.89 -40.22
N ILE A 16 4.90 -1.80 -40.09
CA ILE A 16 5.55 -2.15 -38.81
C ILE A 16 6.28 -0.95 -38.17
N GLU A 17 6.74 0.02 -38.98
CA GLU A 17 7.45 1.21 -38.50
C GLU A 17 6.53 2.23 -37.78
N GLU A 18 5.25 2.32 -38.15
CA GLU A 18 4.31 3.24 -37.49
C GLU A 18 3.85 2.69 -36.13
N ARG A 19 3.83 1.35 -35.99
CA ARG A 19 3.58 0.67 -34.72
C ARG A 19 4.69 0.93 -33.70
N GLU A 20 5.95 0.98 -34.10
CA GLU A 20 7.05 1.26 -33.16
C GLU A 20 7.06 2.72 -32.70
N ARG A 21 6.79 3.68 -33.60
CA ARG A 21 6.62 5.09 -33.21
C ARG A 21 5.42 5.26 -32.27
N ASN A 22 4.30 4.62 -32.55
CA ASN A 22 3.13 4.66 -31.66
C ASN A 22 3.40 3.95 -30.33
N ILE A 23 4.13 2.83 -30.29
CA ILE A 23 4.53 2.18 -29.03
C ILE A 23 5.34 3.12 -28.14
N PHE A 24 6.30 3.86 -28.70
CA PHE A 24 7.07 4.85 -27.93
C PHE A 24 6.20 6.01 -27.41
N VAL A 25 5.19 6.44 -28.18
CA VAL A 25 4.26 7.50 -27.76
C VAL A 25 3.24 6.98 -26.71
N TYR A 26 2.76 5.74 -26.82
CA TYR A 26 1.88 5.11 -25.83
C TYR A 26 2.61 4.74 -24.53
N PHE A 27 3.90 4.38 -24.59
CA PHE A 27 4.72 4.17 -23.38
C PHE A 27 4.90 5.45 -22.56
N SER A 28 4.79 6.61 -23.21
CA SER A 28 4.86 7.94 -22.58
C SER A 28 3.57 8.38 -21.86
N LEU A 29 2.51 7.57 -21.85
CA LEU A 29 1.24 7.90 -21.18
C LEU A 29 1.07 7.26 -19.79
N PHE A 30 2.04 6.46 -19.32
CA PHE A 30 2.01 5.98 -17.93
C PHE A 30 2.57 7.07 -17.00
N GLN A 31 1.68 7.82 -16.36
CA GLN A 31 2.08 8.72 -15.30
C GLN A 31 2.49 7.91 -14.07
N LYS A 32 3.80 7.90 -13.79
CA LYS A 32 4.37 7.32 -12.58
C LYS A 32 4.59 8.42 -11.56
N LEU A 33 4.04 8.26 -10.36
CA LEU A 33 4.37 9.14 -9.24
C LEU A 33 5.87 9.04 -8.96
N HIS A 34 6.56 10.16 -9.10
CA HIS A 34 8.02 10.20 -8.94
C HIS A 34 8.43 10.61 -7.52
N TRP A 35 7.68 11.51 -6.90
CA TRP A 35 8.02 12.08 -5.60
C TRP A 35 6.78 12.54 -4.85
N VAL A 36 6.86 12.48 -3.53
CA VAL A 36 5.86 13.00 -2.59
C VAL A 36 6.51 14.07 -1.74
N PHE A 37 5.83 15.21 -1.64
CA PHE A 37 6.21 16.31 -0.75
C PHE A 37 5.13 16.48 0.32
N GLY A 38 5.56 16.59 1.58
CA GLY A 38 4.66 16.61 2.73
C GLY A 38 4.47 15.22 3.35
N HIS A 39 4.07 15.22 4.62
CA HIS A 39 3.69 14.01 5.34
C HIS A 39 2.42 14.28 6.15
N ASN A 40 1.67 13.24 6.44
CA ASN A 40 0.53 13.29 7.33
C ASN A 40 1.04 13.53 8.77
N THR A 41 0.74 14.69 9.32
CA THR A 41 1.20 15.07 10.67
C THR A 41 0.50 14.29 11.78
N ASN A 42 -0.60 13.61 11.48
CA ASN A 42 -1.32 12.76 12.45
C ASN A 42 -0.71 11.35 12.56
N VAL A 43 0.19 10.97 11.64
CA VAL A 43 0.87 9.68 11.65
C VAL A 43 2.36 9.92 11.84
N THR A 44 2.88 9.44 12.97
CA THR A 44 4.30 9.62 13.31
C THR A 44 5.20 8.93 12.29
N PRO A 45 6.16 9.65 11.67
CA PRO A 45 7.18 9.03 10.85
C PRO A 45 8.00 7.99 11.62
N ILE A 46 8.26 6.84 11.01
CA ILE A 46 8.98 5.73 11.63
C ILE A 46 10.41 5.71 11.12
N ASN A 47 11.37 5.70 12.05
CA ASN A 47 12.76 5.45 11.71
C ASN A 47 12.94 3.97 11.32
N ILE A 48 13.36 3.73 10.08
CA ILE A 48 13.64 2.40 9.54
C ILE A 48 15.09 2.25 9.11
N SER A 49 15.97 3.02 9.75
CA SER A 49 17.41 2.92 9.55
C SER A 49 17.95 1.62 10.11
N THR A 50 18.85 1.01 9.35
CA THR A 50 19.67 -0.12 9.76
C THR A 50 21.14 0.31 9.83
N SER A 51 22.06 -0.64 10.03
CA SER A 51 23.49 -0.39 9.91
C SER A 51 23.88 0.04 8.49
N THR A 52 23.21 -0.50 7.47
CA THR A 52 23.52 -0.29 6.05
C THR A 52 22.61 0.71 5.36
N VAL A 53 21.39 0.92 5.87
CA VAL A 53 20.39 1.80 5.26
C VAL A 53 20.00 2.91 6.20
N LYS A 54 19.75 4.09 5.63
CA LYS A 54 19.40 5.31 6.35
C LYS A 54 18.11 5.84 5.74
N ALA A 55 17.00 5.38 6.31
CA ALA A 55 15.67 5.59 5.77
C ALA A 55 14.61 5.88 6.83
N VAL A 56 13.58 6.59 6.41
CA VAL A 56 12.38 6.91 7.19
C VAL A 56 11.16 6.46 6.41
N PHE A 57 10.18 5.90 7.11
CA PHE A 57 8.85 5.66 6.57
C PHE A 57 7.91 6.74 7.08
N PHE A 58 7.16 7.36 6.17
CA PHE A 58 6.10 8.31 6.53
C PHE A 58 4.92 8.11 5.59
N THR A 59 3.78 8.71 5.93
CA THR A 59 2.58 8.61 5.11
C THR A 59 2.21 9.97 4.55
N SER A 60 1.52 10.01 3.42
CA SER A 60 0.97 11.21 2.81
C SER A 60 -0.36 10.85 2.16
N GLY A 61 -1.47 11.19 2.82
CA GLY A 61 -2.80 10.71 2.45
C GLY A 61 -2.85 9.18 2.44
N ALA A 62 -3.27 8.60 1.32
CA ALA A 62 -3.36 7.15 1.12
C ALA A 62 -2.03 6.45 0.75
N ILE A 63 -0.90 7.18 0.73
CA ILE A 63 0.38 6.66 0.24
C ILE A 63 1.37 6.51 1.39
N GLY A 64 1.96 5.32 1.51
CA GLY A 64 3.17 5.11 2.33
C GLY A 64 4.42 5.46 1.54
N VAL A 65 5.37 6.15 2.16
CA VAL A 65 6.61 6.61 1.53
C VAL A 65 7.80 6.11 2.33
N TYR A 66 8.62 5.29 1.70
CA TYR A 66 9.96 4.95 2.17
C TYR A 66 10.93 5.94 1.54
N TYR A 67 11.64 6.70 2.37
CA TYR A 67 12.64 7.67 1.89
C TYR A 67 14.03 7.32 2.41
N ASN A 68 14.94 6.97 1.49
CA ASN A 68 16.37 6.85 1.78
C ASN A 68 17.03 8.21 1.58
N TRP A 69 17.52 8.83 2.67
CA TRP A 69 18.08 10.17 2.60
C TRP A 69 19.55 10.21 2.18
N ILE A 70 20.25 9.08 2.22
CA ILE A 70 21.62 8.97 1.70
C ILE A 70 21.58 8.88 0.17
N GLU A 71 20.76 7.99 -0.36
CA GLU A 71 20.60 7.81 -1.81
C GLU A 71 19.67 8.86 -2.45
N LYS A 72 18.90 9.57 -1.62
CA LYS A 72 17.87 10.53 -2.05
C LYS A 72 16.84 9.89 -2.98
N THR A 73 16.38 8.70 -2.61
CA THR A 73 15.38 7.93 -3.36
C THR A 73 14.10 7.76 -2.53
N GLN A 74 12.96 7.75 -3.21
CA GLN A 74 11.67 7.42 -2.61
C GLN A 74 11.09 6.17 -3.26
N MET A 75 10.52 5.31 -2.42
CA MET A 75 9.69 4.18 -2.85
C MET A 75 8.29 4.35 -2.27
N MET A 76 7.30 4.19 -3.14
CA MET A 76 5.89 4.45 -2.83
C MET A 76 5.17 3.12 -2.60
N PHE A 77 4.32 3.11 -1.59
CA PHE A 77 3.52 1.96 -1.17
C PHE A 77 2.05 2.30 -1.47
N PHE A 78 1.52 1.70 -2.53
CA PHE A 78 0.15 1.93 -3.02
C PHE A 78 -0.76 0.76 -2.68
N GLY A 79 -1.91 1.03 -2.08
CA GLY A 79 -2.91 0.00 -1.80
C GLY A 79 -4.08 0.49 -0.94
N HIS A 80 -3.89 1.52 -0.12
CA HIS A 80 -4.98 2.13 0.64
C HIS A 80 -5.89 2.95 -0.26
N SER A 81 -7.18 2.92 0.05
CA SER A 81 -8.20 3.71 -0.67
C SER A 81 -8.53 5.00 0.06
N ASN A 82 -8.16 5.10 1.34
CA ASN A 82 -8.39 6.24 2.19
C ASN A 82 -7.08 6.72 2.83
N ASP A 83 -7.15 7.82 3.59
CA ASP A 83 -5.99 8.33 4.30
C ASP A 83 -5.47 7.31 5.32
N ILE A 84 -4.16 7.06 5.26
CA ILE A 84 -3.47 6.22 6.24
C ILE A 84 -3.44 7.00 7.56
N ILE A 85 -3.95 6.37 8.62
CA ILE A 85 -4.06 6.97 9.95
C ILE A 85 -3.19 6.26 11.00
N SER A 86 -2.64 5.09 10.68
CA SER A 86 -1.78 4.33 11.58
C SER A 86 -0.71 3.59 10.81
N SER A 87 0.48 3.52 11.39
CA SER A 87 1.59 2.74 10.85
C SER A 87 2.47 2.19 11.95
N ALA A 88 3.10 1.05 11.69
CA ALA A 88 4.07 0.42 12.58
C ALA A 88 5.18 -0.25 11.77
N ALA A 89 6.29 -0.59 12.41
CA ALA A 89 7.37 -1.36 11.81
C ALA A 89 7.82 -2.46 12.76
N THR A 90 8.28 -3.58 12.21
CA THR A 90 8.91 -4.63 13.01
C THR A 90 10.22 -4.15 13.63
N THR A 91 10.67 -4.83 14.69
CA THR A 91 11.93 -4.51 15.37
C THR A 91 13.13 -4.65 14.42
N ASP A 92 13.10 -5.65 13.54
CA ASP A 92 14.12 -5.94 12.52
C ASP A 92 14.06 -5.02 11.28
N LYS A 93 13.01 -4.19 11.16
CA LYS A 93 12.76 -3.27 10.03
C LYS A 93 12.55 -3.96 8.68
N ILE A 94 12.24 -5.26 8.67
CA ILE A 94 11.92 -6.01 7.46
C ILE A 94 10.49 -5.73 6.99
N TYR A 95 9.55 -5.59 7.92
CA TYR A 95 8.15 -5.35 7.61
C TYR A 95 7.65 -4.01 8.14
N LEU A 96 6.76 -3.41 7.36
CA LEU A 96 6.01 -2.21 7.68
C LEU A 96 4.53 -2.56 7.68
N ALA A 97 3.76 -2.04 8.62
CA ALA A 97 2.30 -2.08 8.57
C ALA A 97 1.76 -0.67 8.37
N SER A 98 0.72 -0.54 7.56
CA SER A 98 -0.08 0.67 7.44
C SER A 98 -1.57 0.32 7.44
N ALA A 99 -2.38 1.22 7.99
CA ALA A 99 -3.83 1.08 7.99
C ALA A 99 -4.53 2.42 7.76
N ASP A 100 -5.62 2.38 7.02
CA ASP A 100 -6.45 3.54 6.70
C ASP A 100 -7.80 3.52 7.44
N TYR A 101 -8.50 4.66 7.34
CA TYR A 101 -9.80 4.91 7.96
C TYR A 101 -10.87 5.16 6.92
N GLY A 102 -12.08 4.67 7.14
CA GLY A 102 -13.23 4.90 6.27
C GLY A 102 -13.67 3.66 5.47
N PRO A 103 -14.47 3.86 4.41
CA PRO A 103 -15.10 2.77 3.67
C PRO A 103 -14.05 1.94 2.93
N LYS A 104 -14.21 0.61 2.93
CA LYS A 104 -13.25 -0.32 2.30
C LYS A 104 -11.81 -0.13 2.82
N ASN A 105 -11.66 0.18 4.10
CA ASN A 105 -10.34 0.26 4.72
C ASN A 105 -9.59 -1.06 4.60
N ALA A 106 -8.28 -0.99 4.73
CA ALA A 106 -7.36 -2.11 4.74
C ALA A 106 -6.28 -1.87 5.80
N LEU A 107 -5.83 -2.96 6.39
CA LEU A 107 -4.51 -3.06 6.99
C LEU A 107 -3.62 -3.80 6.00
N ILE A 108 -2.47 -3.23 5.65
CA ILE A 108 -1.53 -3.82 4.72
C ILE A 108 -0.17 -3.92 5.40
N ILE A 109 0.44 -5.10 5.31
CA ILE A 109 1.82 -5.35 5.73
C ILE A 109 2.67 -5.47 4.47
N TRP A 110 3.78 -4.75 4.47
CA TRP A 110 4.67 -4.58 3.35
C TRP A 110 6.05 -5.06 3.71
N HIS A 111 6.72 -5.71 2.76
CA HIS A 111 8.15 -5.95 2.85
C HIS A 111 8.91 -4.63 2.55
N ALA A 112 9.58 -4.08 3.56
CA ALA A 112 10.09 -2.71 3.56
C ALA A 112 11.09 -2.42 2.43
N LYS A 113 11.93 -3.41 2.08
CA LYS A 113 12.98 -3.24 1.06
C LYS A 113 12.44 -3.31 -0.37
N SER A 114 11.43 -4.13 -0.63
CA SER A 114 10.90 -4.35 -1.98
C SER A 114 9.63 -3.56 -2.26
N GLY A 115 8.92 -3.11 -1.22
CA GLY A 115 7.60 -2.50 -1.36
C GLY A 115 6.49 -3.52 -1.65
N ASN A 116 6.79 -4.82 -1.67
CA ASN A 116 5.81 -5.86 -1.94
C ASN A 116 4.83 -6.00 -0.78
N ILE A 117 3.59 -6.33 -1.10
CA ILE A 117 2.57 -6.68 -0.11
C ILE A 117 2.87 -8.09 0.40
N ALA A 118 3.08 -8.20 1.71
CA ALA A 118 3.26 -9.47 2.41
C ALA A 118 1.93 -10.01 2.96
N PHE A 119 1.06 -9.11 3.43
CA PHE A 119 -0.26 -9.47 3.95
C PHE A 119 -1.24 -8.32 3.80
N THR A 120 -2.51 -8.64 3.55
CA THR A 120 -3.60 -7.67 3.49
C THR A 120 -4.81 -8.19 4.24
N MET A 121 -5.40 -7.31 5.06
CA MET A 121 -6.66 -7.53 5.73
C MET A 121 -7.61 -6.41 5.37
N SER A 122 -8.57 -6.71 4.50
CA SER A 122 -9.51 -5.72 3.97
C SER A 122 -10.84 -5.73 4.72
N ASN A 123 -11.33 -4.53 5.04
CA ASN A 123 -12.66 -4.25 5.54
C ASN A 123 -13.05 -5.05 6.80
N LYS A 124 -12.08 -5.31 7.68
CA LYS A 124 -12.34 -5.99 8.96
C LYS A 124 -13.08 -5.10 9.96
N TYR A 125 -12.82 -3.79 9.90
CA TYR A 125 -13.40 -2.80 10.81
C TYR A 125 -14.12 -1.71 10.02
N PRO A 126 -15.34 -1.97 9.51
CA PRO A 126 -16.05 -1.02 8.66
C PRO A 126 -16.12 0.37 9.29
N ASP A 127 -15.79 1.39 8.49
CA ASP A 127 -15.81 2.82 8.85
C ASP A 127 -14.87 3.27 9.98
N GLY A 128 -14.43 2.38 10.88
CA GLY A 128 -13.55 2.68 12.00
C GLY A 128 -12.05 2.48 11.73
N GLY A 129 -11.71 1.59 10.80
CA GLY A 129 -10.32 1.28 10.44
C GLY A 129 -9.46 0.83 11.63
N VAL A 130 -8.14 0.82 11.45
CA VAL A 130 -7.19 0.53 12.55
C VAL A 130 -6.49 1.81 12.95
N ILE A 131 -6.82 2.31 14.15
CA ILE A 131 -6.33 3.59 14.68
C ILE A 131 -4.97 3.50 15.36
N TRP A 132 -4.59 2.29 15.80
CA TRP A 132 -3.30 2.07 16.44
C TRP A 132 -2.81 0.65 16.25
N MET A 133 -1.50 0.48 16.10
CA MET A 133 -0.88 -0.82 15.88
C MET A 133 0.48 -0.91 16.54
N CYS A 134 0.88 -2.11 16.94
CA CYS A 134 2.23 -2.39 17.40
C CYS A 134 2.61 -3.85 17.12
N PHE A 135 3.82 -4.05 16.60
CA PHE A 135 4.39 -5.37 16.46
C PHE A 135 4.89 -5.88 17.81
N SER A 136 4.78 -7.19 18.03
CA SER A 136 5.48 -7.85 19.13
C SER A 136 7.00 -7.76 18.95
N GLU A 137 7.74 -7.87 20.04
CA GLU A 137 9.20 -7.78 20.02
C GLU A 137 9.85 -8.86 19.15
N ASP A 138 9.26 -10.06 19.12
CA ASP A 138 9.65 -11.19 18.29
C ASP A 138 9.13 -11.11 16.84
N ASN A 139 8.43 -10.03 16.49
CA ASN A 139 7.83 -9.75 15.18
C ASN A 139 6.78 -10.76 14.68
N ASN A 140 6.38 -11.74 15.49
CA ASN A 140 5.43 -12.79 15.09
C ASN A 140 3.97 -12.36 15.19
N MET A 141 3.69 -11.24 15.84
CA MET A 141 2.33 -10.75 16.07
C MET A 141 2.22 -9.25 15.81
N LEU A 142 1.04 -8.84 15.38
CA LEU A 142 0.65 -7.44 15.28
C LEU A 142 -0.61 -7.22 16.11
N LEU A 143 -0.50 -6.42 17.16
CA LEU A 143 -1.64 -5.91 17.92
C LEU A 143 -2.27 -4.76 17.14
N THR A 144 -3.59 -4.77 17.05
CA THR A 144 -4.40 -3.75 16.37
C THR A 144 -5.47 -3.23 17.31
N LEU A 145 -5.69 -1.92 17.31
CA LEU A 145 -6.83 -1.26 17.94
C LEU A 145 -7.66 -0.57 16.85
N SER A 146 -8.95 -0.86 16.82
CA SER A 146 -9.89 -0.29 15.87
C SER A 146 -10.56 0.95 16.43
N GLY A 147 -10.85 1.90 15.55
CA GLY A 147 -11.66 3.09 15.84
C GLY A 147 -13.17 2.82 15.71
N GLU A 148 -13.56 1.61 15.35
CA GLU A 148 -14.95 1.20 15.26
C GLU A 148 -15.58 1.14 16.65
N ILE A 149 -16.72 1.81 16.79
CA ILE A 149 -17.50 1.85 18.03
C ILE A 149 -18.43 0.64 18.01
N PRO A 150 -18.32 -0.31 18.96
CA PRO A 150 -19.24 -1.44 19.03
C PRO A 150 -20.68 -0.95 19.22
N GLN A 151 -21.63 -1.60 18.55
CA GLN A 151 -23.04 -1.18 18.57
C GLN A 151 -23.67 -1.32 19.97
N ASP A 152 -23.15 -2.23 20.80
CA ASP A 152 -23.81 -2.60 22.06
C ASP A 152 -23.13 -2.10 23.34
N GLU A 153 -21.85 -1.75 23.36
CA GLU A 153 -21.18 -1.18 24.54
C GLU A 153 -19.95 -0.34 24.14
N GLY A 154 -19.66 0.75 24.87
CA GLY A 154 -18.58 1.71 24.59
C GLY A 154 -17.15 1.18 24.80
N GLY A 155 -16.84 0.01 24.25
CA GLY A 155 -15.52 -0.62 24.26
C GLY A 155 -14.67 -0.29 23.02
N ILE A 156 -13.38 -0.59 23.10
CA ILE A 156 -12.46 -0.53 21.95
C ILE A 156 -12.31 -1.95 21.39
N ILE A 157 -12.41 -2.11 20.07
CA ILE A 157 -12.19 -3.41 19.43
C ILE A 157 -10.68 -3.60 19.22
N SER A 158 -10.09 -4.59 19.91
CA SER A 158 -8.69 -5.00 19.72
C SER A 158 -8.60 -6.37 19.05
N SER A 159 -7.64 -6.57 18.15
CA SER A 159 -7.30 -7.91 17.66
C SER A 159 -5.81 -8.12 17.50
N VAL A 160 -5.40 -9.39 17.53
CA VAL A 160 -4.03 -9.81 17.24
C VAL A 160 -4.01 -10.52 15.90
N VAL A 161 -3.08 -10.13 15.04
CA VAL A 161 -2.80 -10.80 13.76
C VAL A 161 -1.53 -11.63 13.94
N ASN A 162 -1.60 -12.93 13.64
CA ASN A 162 -0.45 -13.83 13.65
C ASN A 162 0.29 -13.72 12.30
N LEU A 163 1.61 -13.48 12.38
CA LEU A 163 2.51 -13.23 11.25
C LEU A 163 3.61 -14.27 11.11
N THR A 164 3.57 -15.36 11.88
CA THR A 164 4.62 -16.41 11.82
C THR A 164 4.81 -16.95 10.39
N SER A 165 3.71 -17.07 9.63
CA SER A 165 3.77 -17.51 8.23
C SER A 165 4.52 -16.56 7.29
N LEU A 166 4.78 -15.30 7.69
CA LEU A 166 5.61 -14.37 6.92
C LEU A 166 7.11 -14.70 6.99
N TYR A 167 7.50 -15.59 7.89
CA TYR A 167 8.89 -15.99 8.13
C TYR A 167 9.14 -17.46 7.77
N ASP A 168 8.10 -18.19 7.37
CA ASP A 168 8.19 -19.57 6.89
C ASP A 168 8.58 -19.58 5.39
N GLU A 169 9.82 -19.15 5.09
CA GLU A 169 10.47 -19.33 3.78
C GLU A 169 11.85 -20.00 3.91
#